data_AF-A0A9D7SGJ8-F1
#
_entry.id   AF-A0A9D7SGJ8-F1
#
_cell.length_a   1.000
_cell.length_b   1.000
_cell.length_c   1.000
_cell.angle_alpha   90.00
_cell.angle_beta   90.00
_cell.angle_gamma   90.00
#
_symmetry.space_group_name_H-M   'P 1'
#
loop_
_entity.id
_entity.type
_entity.pdbx_description
1 polymer ?
#
loop_
_entity_poly.entity_id
_entity_poly.type
_entity_poly.pdbx_seq_one_letter_code
_entity_poly.pdbx_strand_id
1 'polypeptide(L)'
;MRIPAASHLGALPEGLRLLRRHPVLAMGLALLAMGLAQLGPALELAAATGPSLLLQPIFGLAGLLPLEMYFLPRLQAQLDAETLNHPGNPAAGWQVLFDERWLRSFLARIGLSVIIGIGLLMFLVPGILIMTLFGWAPMRMLLRGDGLVPALKWSQSTMARQWPRIIQAVLAMMLVALVYQMGASWALDRVLPGMDPNLGPPPLVRLKHPAFWVFSLATGALNLWLSCALLALFQRLEATVADQV
;
A
#
# COMPACT_ATOMS: atom_id res chain seq x y z
N MET A 1 -30.12 -23.00 1.28
CA MET A 1 -28.64 -23.19 1.23
C MET A 1 -27.98 -21.85 1.53
N ARG A 2 -27.20 -21.74 2.63
CA ARG A 2 -26.38 -20.54 2.87
C ARG A 2 -25.24 -20.57 1.86
N ILE A 3 -25.22 -19.63 0.92
CA ILE A 3 -24.08 -19.43 0.03
C ILE A 3 -22.88 -19.12 0.92
N PRO A 4 -21.79 -19.91 0.88
CA PRO A 4 -20.62 -19.60 1.69
C PRO A 4 -20.12 -18.21 1.30
N ALA A 5 -19.96 -17.34 2.30
CA ALA A 5 -19.42 -16.00 2.10
C ALA A 5 -18.08 -16.13 1.35
N ALA A 6 -17.96 -15.45 0.21
CA ALA A 6 -16.80 -15.56 -0.65
C ALA A 6 -15.53 -15.28 0.17
N SER A 7 -14.56 -16.20 0.13
CA SER A 7 -13.30 -16.06 0.85
C SER A 7 -12.66 -14.70 0.55
N HIS A 8 -12.17 -14.02 1.59
CA HIS A 8 -11.47 -12.74 1.45
C HIS A 8 -10.12 -12.88 0.72
N LEU A 9 -9.62 -14.11 0.55
CA LEU A 9 -8.49 -14.42 -0.35
C LEU A 9 -8.82 -14.09 -1.82
N GLY A 10 -10.09 -14.03 -2.19
CA GLY A 10 -10.54 -13.57 -3.50
C GLY A 10 -10.18 -12.11 -3.80
N ALA A 11 -9.69 -11.34 -2.82
CA ALA A 11 -9.19 -9.98 -3.01
C ALA A 11 -7.91 -9.93 -3.86
N LEU A 12 -7.04 -10.94 -3.80
CA LEU A 12 -5.81 -11.02 -4.60
C LEU A 12 -6.09 -11.07 -6.11
N PRO A 13 -6.86 -12.04 -6.63
CA PRO A 13 -7.18 -12.06 -8.06
C PRO A 13 -8.07 -10.87 -8.48
N GLU A 14 -8.90 -10.34 -7.57
CA GLU A 14 -9.71 -9.15 -7.86
C GLU A 14 -8.86 -7.88 -8.00
N GLY A 15 -7.84 -7.71 -7.16
CA GLY A 15 -6.88 -6.61 -7.31
C GLY A 15 -6.18 -6.62 -8.67
N LEU A 16 -5.87 -7.80 -9.21
CA LEU A 16 -5.32 -7.94 -10.56
C LEU A 16 -6.34 -7.58 -11.64
N ARG A 17 -7.61 -7.98 -11.47
CA ARG A 17 -8.70 -7.60 -12.39
C ARG A 17 -8.90 -6.09 -12.42
N LEU A 18 -8.86 -5.42 -11.26
CA LEU A 18 -8.98 -3.98 -11.15
C LEU A 18 -7.86 -3.27 -11.93
N LEU A 19 -6.61 -3.69 -11.76
CA LEU A 19 -5.49 -3.14 -12.53
C LEU A 19 -5.64 -3.33 -14.04
N ARG A 20 -6.16 -4.49 -14.47
CA ARG A 20 -6.35 -4.80 -15.90
C ARG A 20 -7.43 -3.94 -16.57
N ARG A 21 -8.29 -3.26 -15.81
CA ARG A 21 -9.26 -2.29 -16.38
C ARG A 21 -8.56 -1.06 -16.94
N HIS A 22 -7.42 -0.66 -16.36
CA HIS A 22 -6.66 0.52 -16.76
C HIS A 22 -5.18 0.17 -16.99
N PRO A 23 -4.85 -0.63 -18.03
CA PRO A 23 -3.51 -1.15 -18.22
C PRO A 23 -2.48 -0.04 -18.49
N VAL A 24 -2.88 1.02 -19.20
CA VAL A 24 -2.01 2.17 -19.49
C VAL A 24 -1.71 2.96 -18.22
N LEU A 25 -2.72 3.21 -17.38
CA LEU A 25 -2.54 3.90 -16.10
C LEU A 25 -1.66 3.07 -15.16
N ALA A 26 -1.92 1.76 -15.06
CA ALA A 26 -1.14 0.85 -14.24
C ALA A 26 0.33 0.82 -14.69
N MET A 27 0.60 0.75 -15.99
CA MET A 27 1.95 0.82 -16.54
C MET A 27 2.60 2.18 -16.23
N GLY A 28 1.88 3.28 -16.45
CA GLY A 28 2.38 4.63 -16.15
C GLY A 28 2.74 4.80 -14.67
N LEU A 29 1.91 4.30 -13.76
CA LEU A 29 2.18 4.30 -12.32
C LEU A 29 3.33 3.37 -11.93
N ALA A 30 3.51 2.24 -12.61
CA ALA A 30 4.62 1.33 -12.36
C ALA A 30 5.95 1.96 -12.82
N LEU A 31 5.96 2.65 -13.97
CA LEU A 31 7.10 3.42 -14.45
C LEU A 31 7.40 4.62 -13.54
N LEU A 32 6.37 5.30 -13.05
CA LEU A 32 6.53 6.36 -12.06
C LEU A 32 7.14 5.81 -10.76
N ALA A 33 6.63 4.68 -10.25
CA ALA A 33 7.18 4.01 -9.08
C ALA A 33 8.65 3.62 -9.29
N MET A 34 8.99 3.11 -10.48
CA MET A 34 10.36 2.79 -10.88
C MET A 34 11.27 4.03 -10.83
N GLY A 35 10.82 5.17 -11.37
CA GLY A 35 11.58 6.42 -11.33
C GLY A 35 11.70 6.99 -9.91
N LEU A 36 10.61 6.97 -9.13
CA LEU A 36 10.59 7.41 -7.74
C LEU A 36 11.50 6.57 -6.85
N ALA A 37 11.62 5.26 -7.11
CA ALA A 37 12.56 4.39 -6.39
C ALA A 37 14.03 4.82 -6.57
N GLN A 38 14.36 5.52 -7.67
CA GLN A 38 15.71 6.05 -7.91
C GLN A 38 15.99 7.35 -7.16
N LEU A 39 14.96 8.03 -6.64
CA LEU A 39 15.15 9.21 -5.81
C LEU A 39 15.91 8.87 -4.53
N GLY A 40 15.70 7.69 -3.95
CA GLY A 40 16.44 7.27 -2.75
C GLY A 40 17.97 7.27 -2.97
N PRO A 41 18.49 6.47 -3.91
CA PRO A 41 19.90 6.49 -4.29
C PRO A 41 20.42 7.87 -4.75
N ALA A 42 19.59 8.65 -5.47
CA ALA A 42 19.98 9.99 -5.92
C ALA A 42 20.13 10.97 -4.74
N LEU A 43 19.23 10.91 -3.76
CA LEU A 43 19.29 11.70 -2.53
C LEU A 43 20.51 11.30 -1.68
N GLU A 44 20.81 9.99 -1.59
CA GLU A 44 22.01 9.49 -0.89
C GLU A 44 23.30 10.03 -1.52
N LEU A 45 23.37 10.08 -2.85
CA LEU A 45 24.50 10.70 -3.57
C LEU A 45 24.57 12.21 -3.36
N ALA A 46 23.44 12.90 -3.47
CA ALA A 46 23.38 14.35 -3.31
C ALA A 46 23.74 14.80 -1.88
N ALA A 47 23.35 14.00 -0.88
CA ALA A 47 23.66 14.25 0.52
C ALA A 47 25.11 13.87 0.89
N ALA A 48 25.86 13.23 -0.02
CA ALA A 48 27.20 12.67 0.23
C ALA A 48 27.24 11.78 1.49
N THR A 49 26.12 11.15 1.83
CA THR A 49 26.02 10.27 2.98
C THR A 49 26.61 8.92 2.60
N GLY A 50 27.59 8.44 3.38
CA GLY A 50 28.12 7.08 3.24
C GLY A 50 27.01 6.03 3.43
N PRO A 51 27.28 4.76 3.06
CA PRO A 51 26.29 3.70 3.16
C PRO A 51 25.85 3.54 4.63
N SER A 52 24.54 3.67 4.87
CA SER A 52 23.95 3.66 6.20
C SER A 52 22.67 2.83 6.20
N LEU A 53 22.64 1.84 7.09
CA LEU A 53 21.48 0.97 7.34
C LEU A 53 20.23 1.75 7.77
N LEU A 54 20.40 2.97 8.32
CA LEU A 54 19.30 3.80 8.80
C LEU A 54 18.83 4.79 7.73
N LEU A 55 19.75 5.42 6.99
CA LEU A 55 19.40 6.43 5.99
C LEU A 55 18.86 5.82 4.70
N GLN A 56 19.33 4.65 4.28
CA GLN A 56 18.87 4.00 3.06
C GLN A 56 17.36 3.71 3.07
N PRO A 57 16.78 3.13 4.13
CA PRO A 57 15.32 2.97 4.23
C PRO A 57 14.58 4.32 4.24
N ILE A 58 15.11 5.34 4.92
CA ILE A 58 14.47 6.67 4.99
C ILE A 58 14.41 7.31 3.60
N PHE A 59 15.52 7.34 2.87
CA PHE A 59 15.55 7.89 1.51
C PHE A 59 14.71 7.06 0.54
N GLY A 60 14.69 5.73 0.67
CA GLY A 60 13.81 4.86 -0.10
C GLY A 60 12.33 5.14 0.14
N LEU A 61 11.92 5.29 1.41
CA LEU A 61 10.55 5.65 1.78
C LEU A 61 10.20 7.05 1.27
N ALA A 62 11.08 8.02 1.45
CA ALA A 62 10.88 9.40 1.00
C ALA A 62 10.66 9.48 -0.52
N GLY A 63 11.43 8.70 -1.29
CA GLY A 63 11.26 8.61 -2.75
C GLY A 63 9.87 8.10 -3.15
N LEU A 64 9.31 7.16 -2.41
CA LEU A 64 8.00 6.55 -2.70
C LEU A 64 6.82 7.30 -2.08
N LEU A 65 7.05 8.30 -1.22
CA LEU A 65 5.97 9.07 -0.58
C LEU A 65 4.94 9.64 -1.57
N PRO A 66 5.31 10.26 -2.71
CA PRO A 66 4.30 10.77 -3.65
C PRO A 66 3.37 9.67 -4.18
N LEU A 67 3.93 8.49 -4.45
CA LEU A 67 3.16 7.33 -4.91
C LEU A 67 2.17 6.87 -3.83
N GLU A 68 2.66 6.67 -2.62
CA GLU A 68 1.89 6.16 -1.48
C GLU A 68 0.83 7.12 -0.97
N MET A 69 1.10 8.42 -1.02
CA MET A 69 0.27 9.45 -0.37
C MET A 69 -0.69 10.15 -1.32
N TYR A 70 -0.45 10.09 -2.63
CA TYR A 70 -1.29 10.75 -3.63
C TYR A 70 -1.76 9.80 -4.73
N PHE A 71 -0.85 9.21 -5.50
CA PHE A 71 -1.21 8.46 -6.70
C PHE A 71 -1.97 7.17 -6.40
N LEU A 72 -1.55 6.39 -5.39
CA LEU A 72 -2.23 5.16 -4.99
C LEU A 72 -3.63 5.43 -4.40
N PRO A 73 -3.80 6.38 -3.45
CA PRO A 73 -5.13 6.77 -2.98
C PRO A 73 -6.05 7.26 -4.11
N ARG A 74 -5.51 8.04 -5.06
CA ARG A 74 -6.27 8.54 -6.22
C ARG A 74 -6.70 7.41 -7.14
N LEU A 75 -5.81 6.47 -7.45
CA LEU A 75 -6.14 5.25 -8.19
C LEU A 75 -7.23 4.43 -7.48
N GLN A 76 -7.11 4.27 -6.17
CA GLN A 76 -8.09 3.52 -5.38
C GLN A 76 -9.47 4.19 -5.39
N ALA A 77 -9.52 5.53 -5.28
CA ALA A 77 -10.78 6.28 -5.37
C ALA A 77 -11.46 6.13 -6.74
N GLN A 78 -10.68 6.20 -7.83
CA GLN A 78 -11.19 5.98 -9.18
C GLN A 78 -11.74 4.56 -9.34
N LEU A 79 -10.95 3.54 -9.00
CA LEU A 79 -11.33 2.13 -9.15
C LEU A 79 -12.55 1.78 -8.29
N ASP A 80 -12.66 2.37 -7.10
CA ASP A 80 -13.83 2.21 -6.24
C ASP A 80 -15.09 2.81 -6.85
N ALA A 81 -14.99 4.04 -7.37
CA ALA A 81 -16.11 4.73 -7.98
C ALA A 81 -16.65 3.99 -9.21
N GLU A 82 -15.75 3.48 -10.05
CA GLU A 82 -16.11 2.70 -11.23
C GLU A 82 -16.70 1.32 -10.90
N THR A 83 -16.28 0.72 -9.78
CA THR A 83 -16.70 -0.66 -9.43
C THR A 83 -18.02 -0.69 -8.66
N LEU A 84 -18.19 0.21 -7.69
CA LEU A 84 -19.35 0.20 -6.79
C LEU A 84 -20.35 1.33 -7.08
N ASN A 85 -19.90 2.44 -7.69
CA ASN A 85 -20.71 3.65 -7.88
C ASN A 85 -21.48 4.04 -6.60
N HIS A 86 -20.82 3.94 -5.46
CA HIS A 86 -21.43 4.16 -4.15
C HIS A 86 -21.83 5.64 -3.99
N PRO A 87 -22.93 5.98 -3.30
CA PRO A 87 -23.33 7.39 -3.10
C PRO A 87 -22.24 8.27 -2.48
N GLY A 88 -21.39 7.67 -1.63
CA GLY A 88 -20.22 8.32 -1.04
C GLY A 88 -19.04 8.53 -1.99
N ASN A 89 -18.99 7.83 -3.13
CA ASN A 89 -17.94 7.94 -4.16
C ASN A 89 -18.51 7.57 -5.56
N PRO A 90 -19.36 8.43 -6.15
CA PRO A 90 -19.99 8.19 -7.44
C PRO A 90 -19.00 8.31 -8.61
N ALA A 91 -19.21 7.53 -9.66
CA ALA A 91 -18.36 7.51 -10.86
C ALA A 91 -18.27 8.87 -11.58
N ALA A 92 -19.32 9.69 -11.54
CA ALA A 92 -19.33 11.01 -12.18
C ALA A 92 -18.61 12.11 -11.38
N GLY A 93 -18.41 11.92 -10.07
CA GLY A 93 -17.96 12.97 -9.15
C GLY A 93 -16.76 12.61 -8.27
N TRP A 94 -16.16 11.43 -8.47
CA TRP A 94 -15.11 10.91 -7.58
C TRP A 94 -13.89 11.84 -7.47
N GLN A 95 -13.55 12.57 -8.54
CA GLN A 95 -12.38 13.46 -8.56
C GLN A 95 -12.55 14.62 -7.57
N VAL A 96 -13.68 15.30 -7.64
CA VAL A 96 -14.01 16.43 -6.75
C VAL A 96 -14.04 15.96 -5.30
N LEU A 97 -14.71 14.84 -5.04
CA LEU A 97 -14.79 14.27 -3.69
C LEU A 97 -13.45 13.79 -3.16
N PHE A 98 -12.57 13.27 -4.03
CA PHE A 98 -11.21 12.92 -3.65
C PHE A 98 -10.45 14.17 -3.21
N ASP A 99 -10.46 15.24 -4.02
CA ASP A 99 -9.72 16.47 -3.72
C ASP A 99 -10.19 17.13 -2.41
N GLU A 100 -11.50 17.10 -2.12
CA GLU A 100 -12.08 17.61 -0.87
C GLU A 100 -11.66 16.83 0.39
N ARG A 101 -11.42 15.53 0.24
CA ARG A 101 -11.23 14.58 1.36
C ARG A 101 -9.77 14.17 1.55
N TRP A 102 -8.96 14.29 0.49
CA TRP A 102 -7.60 13.78 0.42
C TRP A 102 -6.76 14.29 1.58
N LEU A 103 -6.74 15.61 1.83
CA LEU A 103 -5.90 16.18 2.89
C LEU A 103 -6.28 15.64 4.27
N ARG A 104 -7.58 15.47 4.56
CA ARG A 104 -8.05 14.96 5.85
C ARG A 104 -7.70 13.48 6.03
N SER A 105 -7.89 12.67 4.97
CA SER A 105 -7.50 11.26 4.98
C SER A 105 -5.98 11.09 5.09
N PHE A 106 -5.22 11.92 4.39
CA PHE A 106 -3.76 11.97 4.46
C PHE A 106 -3.26 12.29 5.87
N LEU A 107 -3.80 13.34 6.50
CA LEU A 107 -3.45 13.70 7.88
C LEU A 107 -3.84 12.60 8.87
N ALA A 108 -4.99 11.94 8.66
CA ALA A 108 -5.38 10.79 9.48
C ALA A 108 -4.41 9.60 9.30
N ARG A 109 -3.96 9.33 8.08
CA ARG A 109 -2.96 8.29 7.78
C ARG A 109 -1.62 8.61 8.44
N ILE A 110 -1.12 9.85 8.34
CA ILE A 110 0.11 10.27 9.01
C ILE A 110 -0.02 10.16 10.53
N GLY A 111 -1.10 10.69 11.10
CA GLY A 111 -1.35 10.62 12.54
C GLY A 111 -1.37 9.17 13.03
N LEU A 112 -2.05 8.29 12.29
CA LEU A 112 -2.08 6.86 12.59
C LEU A 112 -0.69 6.23 12.47
N SER A 113 0.08 6.52 11.42
CA SER A 113 1.45 6.01 11.25
C SER A 113 2.38 6.47 12.37
N VAL A 114 2.29 7.72 12.82
CA VAL A 114 3.07 8.25 13.95
C VAL A 114 2.69 7.53 15.24
N ILE A 115 1.39 7.38 15.52
CA ILE A 115 0.91 6.69 16.71
C ILE A 115 1.34 5.21 16.70
N ILE A 116 1.25 4.53 15.55
CA ILE A 116 1.74 3.15 15.39
C ILE A 116 3.24 3.11 15.64
N GLY A 117 4.03 4.01 15.03
CA GLY A 117 5.48 4.06 15.20
C GLY A 117 5.89 4.28 16.66
N ILE A 118 5.28 5.25 17.33
CA ILE A 118 5.48 5.50 18.78
C ILE A 118 5.05 4.27 19.59
N GLY A 119 3.91 3.68 19.25
CA GLY A 119 3.42 2.45 19.87
C GLY A 119 4.45 1.34 19.77
N LEU A 120 4.93 1.02 18.57
CA LEU A 120 5.92 -0.03 18.33
C LEU A 120 7.25 0.24 19.06
N LEU A 121 7.67 1.50 19.16
CA LEU A 121 8.90 1.89 19.87
C LEU A 121 8.77 1.75 21.39
N MET A 122 7.63 2.14 21.97
CA MET A 122 7.41 2.02 23.42
C MET A 122 7.09 0.59 23.83
N PHE A 123 6.17 -0.06 23.11
CA PHE A 123 5.71 -1.43 23.35
C PHE A 123 5.17 -2.07 22.05
N LEU A 124 5.80 -3.16 21.60
CA LEU A 124 5.44 -3.85 20.37
C LEU A 124 3.93 -4.17 20.25
N VAL A 125 3.32 -4.65 21.33
CA VAL A 125 1.92 -5.11 21.35
C VAL A 125 0.92 -3.95 21.09
N PRO A 126 0.95 -2.82 21.82
CA PRO A 126 0.14 -1.65 21.49
C PRO A 126 0.24 -1.16 20.04
N GLY A 127 1.45 -1.12 19.47
CA GLY A 127 1.63 -0.70 18.07
C GLY A 127 0.90 -1.61 17.08
N ILE A 128 1.00 -2.94 17.26
CA ILE A 128 0.29 -3.93 16.45
C ILE A 128 -1.22 -3.81 16.63
N LEU A 129 -1.71 -3.61 17.86
CA LEU A 129 -3.14 -3.44 18.12
C LEU A 129 -3.72 -2.19 17.43
N ILE A 130 -3.00 -1.08 17.46
CA ILE A 130 -3.44 0.16 16.81
C ILE A 130 -3.48 -0.02 15.28
N MET A 131 -2.42 -0.60 14.72
CA MET A 131 -2.33 -0.91 13.28
C MET A 131 -3.50 -1.80 12.84
N THR A 132 -3.78 -2.84 13.63
CA THR A 132 -4.79 -3.84 13.29
C THR A 132 -6.20 -3.34 13.51
N LEU A 133 -6.49 -2.50 14.50
CA LEU A 133 -7.86 -2.02 14.74
C LEU A 133 -8.25 -0.83 13.86
N PHE A 134 -7.30 0.03 13.51
CA PHE A 134 -7.59 1.33 12.90
C PHE A 134 -7.08 1.51 11.47
N GLY A 135 -6.41 0.51 10.90
CA GLY A 135 -5.79 0.59 9.56
C GLY A 135 -6.74 0.97 8.42
N TRP A 136 -8.05 0.72 8.55
CA TRP A 136 -9.04 1.05 7.51
C TRP A 136 -9.63 2.45 7.62
N ALA A 137 -9.43 3.15 8.75
CA ALA A 137 -10.08 4.43 8.98
C ALA A 137 -9.73 5.49 7.92
N PRO A 138 -8.46 5.70 7.52
CA PRO A 138 -8.13 6.67 6.47
C PRO A 138 -8.79 6.33 5.13
N MET A 139 -8.89 5.04 4.79
CA MET A 139 -9.53 4.58 3.56
C MET A 139 -11.02 4.90 3.55
N ARG A 140 -11.71 4.69 4.68
CA ARG A 140 -13.12 4.99 4.82
C ARG A 140 -13.41 6.49 4.79
N MET A 141 -12.56 7.30 5.42
CA MET A 141 -12.63 8.76 5.30
C MET A 141 -12.49 9.22 3.84
N LEU A 142 -11.57 8.61 3.09
CA LEU A 142 -11.35 8.92 1.68
C LEU A 142 -12.56 8.51 0.81
N LEU A 143 -12.93 7.23 0.86
CA LEU A 143 -13.90 6.62 -0.05
C LEU A 143 -15.36 6.83 0.33
N ARG A 144 -15.67 7.08 1.60
CA ARG A 144 -17.05 7.25 2.08
C ARG A 144 -17.33 8.67 2.58
N GLY A 145 -16.29 9.46 2.82
CA GLY A 145 -16.45 10.82 3.34
C GLY A 145 -16.77 10.88 4.83
N ASP A 146 -16.61 9.75 5.54
CA ASP A 146 -16.83 9.68 6.98
C ASP A 146 -15.88 10.63 7.72
N GLY A 147 -16.36 11.21 8.82
CA GLY A 147 -15.49 11.87 9.79
C GLY A 147 -14.56 10.87 10.48
N LEU A 148 -13.50 11.36 11.13
CA LEU A 148 -12.50 10.52 11.80
C LEU A 148 -13.12 9.55 12.82
N VAL A 149 -13.99 10.04 13.70
CA VAL A 149 -14.59 9.20 14.76
C VAL A 149 -15.49 8.09 14.20
N PRO A 150 -16.45 8.36 13.29
CA PRO A 150 -17.21 7.31 12.61
C PRO A 150 -16.32 6.29 11.90
N ALA A 151 -15.27 6.75 11.21
CA ALA A 151 -14.35 5.87 10.48
C ALA A 151 -13.57 4.94 11.42
N LEU A 152 -13.09 5.45 12.56
CA LEU A 152 -12.41 4.65 13.58
C LEU A 152 -13.34 3.60 14.18
N LYS A 153 -14.57 3.99 14.54
CA LYS A 153 -15.58 3.05 15.09
C LYS A 153 -15.91 1.94 14.11
N TRP A 154 -16.06 2.27 12.82
CA TRP A 154 -16.29 1.27 11.78
C TRP A 154 -15.08 0.35 11.58
N SER A 155 -13.87 0.90 11.56
CA SER A 155 -12.64 0.10 11.42
C SER A 155 -12.52 -0.89 12.57
N GLN A 156 -12.72 -0.42 13.81
CA GLN A 156 -12.67 -1.26 15.00
C GLN A 156 -13.72 -2.37 14.99
N SER A 157 -14.98 -2.04 14.67
CA SER A 157 -16.07 -3.02 14.67
C SER A 157 -15.90 -4.06 13.56
N THR A 158 -15.45 -3.63 12.37
CA THR A 158 -15.18 -4.52 11.23
C THR A 158 -14.02 -5.44 11.53
N MET A 159 -12.93 -4.91 12.10
CA MET A 159 -11.78 -5.71 12.51
C MET A 159 -12.17 -6.72 13.58
N ALA A 160 -12.90 -6.32 14.63
CA ALA A 160 -13.33 -7.24 15.68
C ALA A 160 -14.21 -8.40 15.15
N ARG A 161 -15.05 -8.16 14.13
CA ARG A 161 -15.98 -9.16 13.58
C ARG A 161 -15.36 -10.05 12.51
N GLN A 162 -14.52 -9.50 11.64
CA GLN A 162 -13.97 -10.20 10.47
C GLN A 162 -12.47 -10.51 10.62
N TRP A 163 -11.90 -10.34 11.82
CA TRP A 163 -10.48 -10.53 12.15
C TRP A 163 -9.83 -11.75 11.48
N PRO A 164 -10.35 -12.98 11.63
CA PRO A 164 -9.66 -14.16 11.10
C PRO A 164 -9.54 -14.12 9.58
N ARG A 165 -10.54 -13.56 8.91
CA ARG A 165 -10.59 -13.49 7.45
C ARG A 165 -9.73 -12.36 6.90
N ILE A 166 -9.72 -11.21 7.58
CA ILE A 166 -8.87 -10.08 7.21
C ILE A 166 -7.40 -10.47 7.34
N ILE A 167 -7.01 -11.07 8.47
CA ILE A 167 -5.63 -11.53 8.66
C ILE A 167 -5.23 -12.53 7.58
N GLN A 168 -6.06 -13.52 7.27
CA GLN A 168 -5.72 -14.50 6.22
C GLN A 168 -5.41 -13.83 4.88
N ALA A 169 -6.21 -12.85 4.47
CA ALA A 169 -5.97 -12.09 3.25
C ALA A 169 -4.71 -11.22 3.33
N VAL A 170 -4.49 -10.52 4.45
CA VAL A 170 -3.31 -9.67 4.66
C VAL A 170 -2.04 -10.52 4.73
N LEU A 171 -2.06 -11.65 5.44
CA LEU A 171 -0.93 -12.59 5.50
C LEU A 171 -0.62 -13.19 4.13
N ALA A 172 -1.63 -13.50 3.32
CA ALA A 172 -1.40 -13.96 1.95
C ALA A 172 -0.73 -12.87 1.09
N MET A 173 -1.18 -11.61 1.21
CA MET A 173 -0.52 -10.46 0.55
C MET A 173 0.92 -10.27 1.04
N MET A 174 1.15 -10.35 2.35
CA MET A 174 2.48 -10.26 2.95
C MET A 174 3.39 -11.40 2.49
N LEU A 175 2.87 -12.63 2.38
CA LEU A 175 3.62 -13.77 1.89
C LEU A 175 4.07 -13.56 0.44
N VAL A 176 3.18 -13.05 -0.42
CA VAL A 176 3.52 -12.69 -1.81
C VAL A 176 4.63 -11.64 -1.84
N ALA A 177 4.50 -10.59 -1.02
CA ALA A 177 5.51 -9.54 -0.91
C ALA A 177 6.87 -10.09 -0.44
N LEU A 178 6.86 -10.95 0.58
CA LEU A 178 8.05 -11.58 1.14
C LEU A 178 8.74 -12.50 0.12
N VAL A 179 7.98 -13.37 -0.55
CA VAL A 179 8.52 -14.27 -1.58
C VAL A 179 9.14 -13.48 -2.72
N TYR A 180 8.50 -12.39 -3.16
CA TYR A 180 9.07 -11.50 -4.15
C TYR A 180 10.36 -10.83 -3.65
N GLN A 181 10.36 -10.27 -2.44
CA GLN A 181 11.54 -9.61 -1.87
C GLN A 181 12.72 -10.57 -1.73
N MET A 182 12.48 -11.78 -1.22
CA MET A 182 13.50 -12.83 -1.11
C MET A 182 14.03 -13.25 -2.48
N GLY A 183 13.14 -13.45 -3.46
CA GLY A 183 13.52 -13.81 -4.82
C GLY A 183 14.30 -12.71 -5.54
N ALA A 184 13.89 -11.45 -5.37
CA ALA A 184 14.58 -10.29 -5.92
C ALA A 184 15.97 -10.11 -5.29
N SER A 185 16.09 -10.23 -3.96
CA SER A 185 17.38 -10.19 -3.26
C SER A 185 18.31 -11.29 -3.76
N TRP A 186 17.82 -12.53 -3.78
CA TRP A 186 18.60 -13.67 -4.25
C TRP A 186 19.07 -13.50 -5.71
N ALA A 187 18.21 -12.99 -6.59
CA ALA A 187 18.57 -12.75 -7.97
C ALA A 187 19.60 -11.62 -8.11
N LEU A 188 19.46 -10.53 -7.35
CA LEU A 188 20.43 -9.43 -7.32
C LEU A 188 21.80 -9.88 -6.82
N ASP A 189 21.86 -10.75 -5.81
CA ASP A 189 23.11 -11.31 -5.28
C ASP A 189 23.87 -12.13 -6.35
N ARG A 190 23.15 -12.79 -7.27
CA ARG A 190 23.76 -13.53 -8.39
C ARG A 190 24.23 -12.63 -9.52
N VAL A 191 23.54 -11.51 -9.75
CA VAL A 191 23.88 -10.56 -10.81
C VAL A 191 25.04 -9.65 -10.39
N LEU A 192 25.20 -9.40 -9.09
CA LEU A 192 26.25 -8.53 -8.53
C LEU A 192 27.04 -9.27 -7.45
N PRO A 193 27.89 -10.25 -7.84
CA PRO A 193 28.68 -11.00 -6.88
C PRO A 193 29.71 -10.10 -6.18
N GLY A 194 29.84 -10.25 -4.85
CA GLY A 194 30.85 -9.55 -4.05
C GLY A 194 30.41 -8.23 -3.41
N MET A 195 29.11 -7.94 -3.36
CA MET A 195 28.58 -6.83 -2.55
C MET A 195 28.69 -7.14 -1.05
N ASP A 196 28.96 -6.12 -0.25
CA ASP A 196 28.86 -6.23 1.21
C ASP A 196 27.40 -6.50 1.61
N PRO A 197 27.09 -7.66 2.20
CA PRO A 197 25.71 -8.02 2.57
C PRO A 197 25.09 -7.06 3.59
N ASN A 198 25.90 -6.28 4.33
CA ASN A 198 25.41 -5.35 5.34
C ASN A 198 25.17 -3.93 4.79
N LEU A 199 25.81 -3.54 3.69
CA LEU A 199 25.75 -2.16 3.18
C LEU A 199 25.01 -2.05 1.85
N GLY A 200 24.78 -3.19 1.19
CA GLY A 200 24.10 -3.26 -0.10
C GLY A 200 24.91 -2.61 -1.24
N PRO A 201 24.31 -2.50 -2.43
CA PRO A 201 24.98 -1.94 -3.59
C PRO A 201 25.17 -0.42 -3.42
N PRO A 202 26.34 0.13 -3.80
CA PRO A 202 26.56 1.57 -3.85
C PRO A 202 25.47 2.27 -4.68
N PRO A 203 25.03 3.48 -4.31
CA PRO A 203 23.93 4.16 -4.99
C PRO A 203 24.19 4.40 -6.49
N LEU A 204 25.44 4.64 -6.89
CA LEU A 204 25.84 4.72 -8.30
C LEU A 204 25.58 3.42 -9.07
N VAL A 205 25.80 2.27 -8.45
CA VAL A 205 25.52 0.96 -9.06
C VAL A 205 24.01 0.77 -9.19
N ARG A 206 23.24 1.14 -8.16
CA ARG A 206 21.77 1.09 -8.19
C ARG A 206 21.17 1.91 -9.33
N LEU A 207 21.71 3.11 -9.57
CA LEU A 207 21.24 4.01 -10.62
C LEU A 207 21.62 3.53 -12.04
N LYS A 208 22.77 2.89 -12.21
CA LYS A 208 23.29 2.53 -13.54
C LYS A 208 22.93 1.12 -13.98
N HIS A 209 22.76 0.18 -13.05
CA HIS A 209 22.66 -1.22 -13.40
C HIS A 209 21.21 -1.60 -13.77
N PRO A 210 20.95 -2.15 -14.98
CA PRO A 210 19.59 -2.34 -15.51
C PRO A 210 18.73 -3.28 -14.65
N ALA A 211 19.35 -4.24 -13.95
CA ALA A 211 18.62 -5.11 -13.03
C ALA A 211 17.85 -4.31 -11.96
N PHE A 212 18.42 -3.25 -11.38
CA PHE A 212 17.69 -2.44 -10.39
C PHE A 212 16.48 -1.75 -10.99
N TRP A 213 16.56 -1.26 -12.22
CA TRP A 213 15.41 -0.68 -12.91
C TRP A 213 14.29 -1.70 -13.13
N VAL A 214 14.65 -2.91 -13.56
CA VAL A 214 13.68 -4.01 -13.75
C VAL A 214 13.05 -4.42 -12.41
N PHE A 215 13.84 -4.59 -11.35
CA PHE A 215 13.33 -4.92 -10.03
C PHE A 215 12.52 -3.77 -9.42
N SER A 216 12.89 -2.51 -9.64
CA SER A 216 12.10 -1.35 -9.23
C SER A 216 10.75 -1.29 -9.96
N LEU A 217 10.72 -1.60 -11.26
CA LEU A 217 9.48 -1.70 -12.03
C LEU A 217 8.58 -2.84 -11.51
N ALA A 218 9.15 -4.03 -11.31
CA ALA A 218 8.42 -5.17 -10.78
C ALA A 218 7.90 -4.91 -9.35
N THR A 219 8.67 -4.20 -8.53
CA THR A 219 8.26 -3.76 -7.18
C THR A 219 7.12 -2.75 -7.26
N GLY A 220 7.21 -1.78 -8.16
CA GLY A 220 6.12 -0.83 -8.42
C GLY A 220 4.83 -1.52 -8.86
N ALA A 221 4.93 -2.47 -9.79
CA ALA A 221 3.79 -3.27 -10.25
C ALA A 221 3.20 -4.13 -9.12
N LEU A 222 4.05 -4.74 -8.29
CA LEU A 222 3.62 -5.51 -7.13
C LEU A 222 2.89 -4.62 -6.11
N ASN A 223 3.44 -3.44 -5.79
CA ASN A 223 2.81 -2.49 -4.88
C ASN A 223 1.44 -2.06 -5.40
N LEU A 224 1.33 -1.70 -6.67
CA LEU A 224 0.05 -1.38 -7.32
C LEU A 224 -0.97 -2.51 -7.18
N TRP A 225 -0.54 -3.76 -7.40
CA TRP A 225 -1.41 -4.92 -7.28
C TRP A 225 -1.86 -5.14 -5.84
N LEU A 226 -0.95 -5.07 -4.87
CA LEU A 226 -1.28 -5.22 -3.45
C LEU A 226 -2.19 -4.08 -2.96
N SER A 227 -1.99 -2.84 -3.42
CA SER A 227 -2.89 -1.72 -3.12
C SER A 227 -4.29 -1.93 -3.70
N CYS A 228 -4.41 -2.50 -4.90
CA CYS A 228 -5.70 -2.86 -5.49
C CYS A 228 -6.35 -4.05 -4.79
N ALA A 229 -5.55 -5.02 -4.33
CA ALA A 229 -6.04 -6.14 -3.55
C ALA A 229 -6.56 -5.68 -2.17
N LEU A 230 -5.91 -4.71 -1.54
CA LEU A 230 -6.40 -4.08 -0.30
C LEU A 230 -7.71 -3.31 -0.54
N LEU A 231 -7.85 -2.62 -1.67
CA LEU A 231 -9.12 -2.00 -2.05
C LEU A 231 -10.22 -3.06 -2.23
N ALA A 232 -9.96 -4.13 -2.97
CA ALA A 232 -10.92 -5.21 -3.16
C ALA A 232 -11.30 -5.88 -1.84
N LEU A 233 -10.35 -6.01 -0.90
CA LEU A 233 -10.61 -6.49 0.45
C LEU A 233 -11.53 -5.53 1.21
N PHE A 234 -11.27 -4.22 1.15
CA PHE A 234 -12.11 -3.19 1.76
C PHE A 234 -13.56 -3.25 1.23
N GLN A 235 -13.74 -3.32 -0.08
CA GLN A 235 -15.06 -3.40 -0.71
C GLN A 235 -15.83 -4.66 -0.28
N ARG A 236 -15.14 -5.81 -0.18
CA ARG A 236 -15.72 -7.05 0.33
C ARG A 236 -16.13 -6.92 1.80
N LEU A 237 -15.32 -6.26 2.62
CA LEU A 237 -15.65 -6.01 4.03
C LEU A 237 -16.91 -5.15 4.16
N GLU A 238 -17.02 -4.08 3.37
CA GLU A 238 -18.21 -3.24 3.37
C GLU A 238 -19.47 -4.00 2.98
N ALA A 239 -19.41 -4.82 1.91
CA ALA A 239 -20.54 -5.67 1.52
C ALA A 239 -20.96 -6.62 2.65
N THR A 240 -19.99 -7.28 3.30
CA THR A 240 -20.30 -8.20 4.41
C THR A 240 -20.87 -7.52 5.65
N VAL A 241 -20.57 -6.24 5.87
CA VAL A 241 -21.13 -5.46 6.99
C VAL A 241 -22.53 -4.96 6.64
N ALA A 242 -22.78 -4.58 5.38
CA ALA A 242 -24.09 -4.16 4.91
C ALA A 242 -25.12 -5.30 4.97
N ASP A 243 -24.74 -6.54 4.62
CA ASP A 243 -25.62 -7.72 4.66
C ASP A 243 -26.03 -8.16 6.09
N GLN A 244 -25.44 -7.56 7.13
CA GLN A 244 -25.71 -7.89 8.55
C GLN A 244 -26.67 -6.91 9.24
N VAL A 245 -27.06 -5.83 8.56
CA VAL A 245 -28.01 -4.81 9.03
C VAL A 245 -29.36 -5.04 8.36
#